data_AF-A0A4R8QT69-F1
#
_entry.id   AF-A0A4R8QT69-F1
#
_cell.length_a   1.000
_cell.length_b   1.000
_cell.length_c   1.000
_cell.angle_alpha   90.00
_cell.angle_beta   90.00
_cell.angle_gamma   90.00
#
_symmetry.space_group_name_H-M   'P 1'
#
loop_
_entity.id
_entity.type
_entity.pdbx_description
1 polymer ?
#
loop_
_entity_poly.entity_id
_entity_poly.type
_entity_poly.pdbx_seq_one_letter_code
_entity_poly.pdbx_strand_id
1 'polypeptide(L)'
;MTIQNSALWADVAHAINIGTHGNPINPETMSDITIRNVDIMDHREFQMGYQGAIAINPGDSNLVKDVVIESVRVEDFRMRQLITMMVMYNQKYNTSPGRGISNVTIRDLSYNGINANTAIMTGCNESRGIEFVRFENLTINGLQIKDTMKKRSIGVAR
;
A
#
# COMPACT_ATOMS: atom_id res chain seq x y z
N MET A 1 -14.84 -8.02 1.62
CA MET A 1 -14.15 -8.91 0.64
C MET A 1 -12.96 -9.57 1.31
N THR A 2 -12.66 -10.84 1.03
CA THR A 2 -11.50 -11.54 1.62
C THR A 2 -10.65 -12.22 0.55
N ILE A 3 -9.33 -11.99 0.59
CA ILE A 3 -8.29 -12.71 -0.16
C ILE A 3 -7.44 -13.46 0.87
N GLN A 4 -7.23 -14.77 0.69
CA GLN A 4 -6.43 -15.53 1.63
C GLN A 4 -5.77 -16.78 1.06
N ASN A 5 -4.71 -17.25 1.72
CA ASN A 5 -4.00 -18.51 1.43
C ASN A 5 -3.54 -18.59 -0.03
N SER A 6 -2.78 -17.59 -0.46
CA SER A 6 -2.41 -17.41 -1.87
C SER A 6 -0.95 -16.99 -2.02
N ALA A 7 -0.35 -17.31 -3.16
CA ALA A 7 0.93 -16.77 -3.60
C ALA A 7 0.71 -15.93 -4.86
N LEU A 8 1.28 -14.72 -4.88
CA LEU A 8 1.11 -13.74 -5.93
C LEU A 8 2.46 -13.40 -6.56
N TRP A 9 2.52 -13.44 -7.89
CA TRP A 9 3.65 -12.95 -8.67
C TRP A 9 3.13 -11.96 -9.71
N ALA A 10 3.47 -10.68 -9.57
CA ALA A 10 3.15 -9.66 -10.56
C ALA A 10 4.36 -9.40 -11.46
N ASP A 11 4.24 -9.64 -12.78
CA ASP A 11 5.32 -9.28 -13.71
C ASP A 11 5.38 -7.78 -13.97
N VAL A 12 4.32 -7.16 -14.50
CA VAL A 12 4.19 -5.70 -14.65
C VAL A 12 2.90 -5.29 -13.96
N ALA A 13 3.02 -4.77 -12.73
CA ALA A 13 2.01 -4.10 -11.90
C ALA A 13 2.28 -4.41 -10.40
N HIS A 14 1.26 -4.14 -9.59
CA HIS A 14 1.14 -4.49 -8.16
C HIS A 14 0.63 -5.92 -7.99
N ALA A 15 1.08 -6.60 -6.94
CA ALA A 15 0.43 -7.84 -6.51
C ALA A 15 -0.96 -7.57 -5.92
N ILE A 16 -1.08 -6.51 -5.13
CA ILE A 16 -2.36 -6.02 -4.57
C ILE A 16 -2.53 -4.55 -4.93
N ASN A 17 -3.67 -4.21 -5.52
CA ASN A 17 -4.05 -2.84 -5.85
C ASN A 17 -5.52 -2.60 -5.49
N ILE A 18 -5.82 -1.52 -4.74
CA ILE A 18 -7.15 -1.24 -4.23
C ILE A 18 -7.57 0.19 -4.55
N GLY A 19 -8.65 0.34 -5.33
CA GLY A 19 -9.39 1.60 -5.44
C GLY A 19 -9.00 2.54 -6.57
N THR A 20 -8.00 2.19 -7.40
CA THR A 20 -7.43 3.07 -8.44
C THR A 20 -8.46 3.73 -9.34
N HIS A 21 -9.50 3.00 -9.74
CA HIS A 21 -10.54 3.46 -10.65
C HIS A 21 -11.94 3.18 -10.10
N GLY A 22 -12.91 3.97 -10.52
CA GLY A 22 -14.31 3.82 -10.12
C GLY A 22 -15.25 4.63 -10.99
N ASN A 23 -16.52 4.67 -10.58
CA ASN A 23 -17.51 5.51 -11.23
C ASN A 23 -17.66 6.85 -10.49
N PRO A 24 -17.08 7.96 -10.97
CA PRO A 24 -17.15 9.25 -10.26
C PRO A 24 -18.58 9.80 -10.13
N ILE A 25 -19.52 9.37 -10.98
CA ILE A 25 -20.93 9.77 -10.89
C ILE A 25 -21.61 9.05 -9.72
N ASN A 26 -21.24 7.78 -9.48
CA ASN A 26 -21.75 6.94 -8.40
C ASN A 26 -20.58 6.29 -7.64
N PRO A 27 -19.79 7.07 -6.88
CA PRO A 27 -18.50 6.61 -6.38
C PRO A 27 -18.65 5.51 -5.34
N GLU A 28 -17.72 4.56 -5.35
CA GLU A 28 -17.75 3.43 -4.46
C GLU A 28 -17.15 3.75 -3.08
N THR A 29 -17.67 3.09 -2.06
CA THR A 29 -16.99 2.90 -0.78
C THR A 29 -16.57 1.45 -0.68
N MET A 30 -15.28 1.18 -0.82
CA MET A 30 -14.70 -0.14 -0.66
C MET A 30 -14.39 -0.33 0.83
N SER A 31 -15.10 -1.25 1.47
CA SER A 31 -15.01 -1.49 2.91
C SER A 31 -14.95 -2.97 3.26
N ASP A 32 -14.55 -3.27 4.50
CA ASP A 32 -14.45 -4.61 5.07
C ASP A 32 -13.57 -5.53 4.20
N ILE A 33 -12.37 -5.04 3.85
CA ILE A 33 -11.41 -5.78 3.03
C ILE A 33 -10.44 -6.51 3.94
N THR A 34 -10.25 -7.81 3.72
CA THR A 34 -9.25 -8.61 4.42
C THR A 34 -8.31 -9.30 3.44
N ILE A 35 -7.01 -9.19 3.68
CA ILE A 35 -5.95 -9.89 2.96
C ILE A 35 -5.15 -10.66 4.00
N ARG A 36 -5.21 -11.99 3.96
CA ARG A 36 -4.65 -12.85 5.02
C ARG A 36 -3.80 -13.98 4.48
N ASN A 37 -2.64 -14.22 5.08
CA ASN A 37 -1.81 -15.38 4.73
C ASN A 37 -1.51 -15.42 3.23
N VAL A 38 -0.86 -14.37 2.74
CA VAL A 38 -0.50 -14.20 1.33
C VAL A 38 1.01 -14.07 1.21
N ASP A 39 1.59 -14.79 0.24
CA ASP A 39 2.96 -14.63 -0.23
C ASP A 39 2.98 -13.72 -1.46
N ILE A 40 3.81 -12.69 -1.47
CA ILE A 40 4.05 -11.82 -2.62
C ILE A 40 5.50 -12.02 -3.05
N MET A 41 5.70 -12.63 -4.21
CA MET A 41 7.02 -13.04 -4.69
C MET A 41 7.72 -11.94 -5.49
N ASP A 42 6.95 -11.03 -6.10
CA ASP A 42 7.52 -9.96 -6.93
C ASP A 42 6.48 -8.86 -7.20
N HIS A 43 6.98 -7.67 -7.54
CA HIS A 43 6.22 -6.63 -8.21
C HIS A 43 7.16 -5.71 -9.01
N ARG A 44 6.65 -5.12 -10.10
CA ARG A 44 7.45 -4.27 -11.02
C ARG A 44 6.67 -3.08 -11.58
N GLU A 45 6.03 -2.32 -10.70
CA GLU A 45 5.41 -1.05 -11.10
C GLU A 45 6.46 0.06 -11.26
N PHE A 46 6.46 0.75 -12.40
CA PHE A 46 7.42 1.81 -12.70
C PHE A 46 6.92 3.20 -12.29
N GLN A 47 5.60 3.39 -12.22
CA GLN A 47 5.00 4.68 -11.91
C GLN A 47 5.04 4.93 -10.40
N MET A 48 5.86 5.90 -9.96
CA MET A 48 6.06 6.22 -8.54
C MET A 48 4.77 6.42 -7.74
N GLY A 49 3.74 7.04 -8.33
CA GLY A 49 2.45 7.27 -7.66
C GLY A 49 1.59 6.01 -7.50
N TYR A 50 1.97 4.92 -8.17
CA TYR A 50 1.27 3.65 -8.14
C TYR A 50 2.06 2.61 -7.36
N GLN A 51 3.40 2.66 -7.41
CA GLN A 51 4.35 1.71 -6.79
C GLN A 51 3.91 1.14 -5.44
N GLY A 52 4.13 -0.15 -5.25
CA GLY A 52 3.71 -0.89 -4.06
C GLY A 52 3.58 -2.37 -4.36
N ALA A 53 4.18 -3.27 -3.58
CA ALA A 53 3.75 -4.67 -3.55
C ALA A 53 2.27 -4.74 -3.12
N ILE A 54 1.91 -3.86 -2.17
CA ILE A 54 0.55 -3.56 -1.74
C ILE A 54 0.29 -2.07 -1.97
N ALA A 55 -0.63 -1.74 -2.87
CA ALA A 55 -1.05 -0.37 -3.16
C ALA A 55 -2.51 -0.15 -2.77
N ILE A 56 -2.78 0.87 -1.95
CA ILE A 56 -4.12 1.38 -1.66
C ILE A 56 -4.20 2.80 -2.21
N ASN A 57 -4.93 2.99 -3.31
CA ASN A 57 -4.85 4.21 -4.08
C ASN A 57 -6.21 4.68 -4.64
N PRO A 58 -7.20 4.99 -3.78
CA PRO A 58 -8.50 5.44 -4.25
C PRO A 58 -8.39 6.65 -5.17
N GLY A 59 -8.90 6.49 -6.39
CA GLY A 59 -9.17 7.53 -7.38
C GLY A 59 -10.68 7.62 -7.66
N ASP A 60 -11.08 8.50 -8.57
CA ASP A 60 -12.47 8.63 -9.06
C ASP A 60 -13.51 8.80 -7.94
N SER A 61 -13.16 9.61 -6.94
CA SER A 61 -14.00 9.85 -5.76
C SER A 61 -14.28 8.59 -4.92
N ASN A 62 -13.57 7.49 -5.12
CA ASN A 62 -13.69 6.31 -4.27
C ASN A 62 -13.20 6.57 -2.84
N LEU A 63 -13.79 5.85 -1.88
CA LEU A 63 -13.30 5.76 -0.52
C LEU A 63 -12.85 4.33 -0.25
N VAL A 64 -11.66 4.14 0.30
CA VAL A 64 -11.24 2.83 0.82
C VAL A 64 -11.19 2.92 2.34
N LYS A 65 -11.87 2.02 3.04
CA LYS A 65 -11.85 1.99 4.50
C LYS A 65 -11.95 0.58 5.08
N ASP A 66 -11.64 0.43 6.36
CA ASP A 66 -11.78 -0.82 7.11
C ASP A 66 -11.02 -1.98 6.42
N VAL A 67 -9.71 -1.80 6.27
CA VAL A 67 -8.82 -2.76 5.60
C VAL A 67 -7.93 -3.47 6.62
N VAL A 68 -7.90 -4.80 6.57
CA VAL A 68 -7.01 -5.64 7.35
C VAL A 68 -6.07 -6.38 6.42
N ILE A 69 -4.77 -6.15 6.58
CA ILE A 69 -3.71 -6.90 5.92
C ILE A 69 -2.97 -7.66 7.01
N GLU A 70 -3.04 -8.99 7.01
CA GLU A 70 -2.47 -9.80 8.08
C GLU A 70 -1.71 -11.04 7.62
N SER A 71 -0.60 -11.33 8.30
CA SER A 71 0.25 -12.50 8.01
C SER A 71 0.71 -12.54 6.54
N VAL A 72 1.14 -11.40 6.01
CA VAL A 72 1.61 -11.28 4.62
C VAL A 72 3.13 -11.31 4.56
N ARG A 73 3.67 -12.09 3.64
CA ARG A 73 5.12 -12.27 3.44
C ARG A 73 5.48 -11.77 2.06
N VAL A 74 6.45 -10.87 1.97
CA VAL A 74 6.89 -10.26 0.73
C VAL A 74 8.36 -10.63 0.52
N GLU A 75 8.65 -11.29 -0.59
CA GLU A 75 10.03 -11.56 -1.02
C GLU A 75 10.66 -10.30 -1.64
N ASP A 76 11.89 -10.42 -2.10
CA ASP A 76 12.53 -9.30 -2.79
C ASP A 76 11.83 -9.05 -4.13
N PHE A 77 11.75 -7.79 -4.52
CA PHE A 77 10.98 -7.37 -5.68
C PHE A 77 11.82 -6.49 -6.60
N ARG A 78 11.40 -6.37 -7.86
CA ARG A 78 12.14 -5.58 -8.86
C ARG A 78 11.92 -4.06 -8.74
N MET A 79 10.85 -3.60 -8.09
CA MET A 79 10.52 -2.17 -7.97
C MET A 79 10.18 -1.74 -6.54
N ARG A 80 10.35 -0.48 -6.21
CA ARG A 80 10.80 -0.05 -4.88
C ARG A 80 9.89 -0.23 -3.67
N GLN A 81 8.58 -0.03 -3.73
CA GLN A 81 7.80 0.21 -2.50
C GLN A 81 7.13 -1.06 -1.98
N LEU A 82 7.34 -1.39 -0.70
CA LEU A 82 6.65 -2.50 -0.05
C LEU A 82 5.14 -2.22 0.06
N ILE A 83 4.81 -1.06 0.60
CA ILE A 83 3.43 -0.60 0.75
C ILE A 83 3.33 0.88 0.38
N THR A 84 2.23 1.23 -0.28
CA THR A 84 1.89 2.61 -0.61
C THR A 84 0.43 2.86 -0.35
N MET A 85 0.15 4.01 0.25
CA MET A 85 -1.19 4.54 0.43
C MET A 85 -1.23 5.94 -0.16
N MET A 86 -2.01 6.15 -1.20
CA MET A 86 -2.04 7.45 -1.86
C MET A 86 -3.46 7.77 -2.30
N VAL A 87 -4.07 8.81 -1.75
CA VAL A 87 -5.31 9.32 -2.33
C VAL A 87 -4.97 9.91 -3.70
N MET A 88 -5.37 9.20 -4.75
CA MET A 88 -4.78 9.36 -6.06
C MET A 88 -5.58 10.33 -6.90
N TYR A 89 -4.86 11.18 -7.63
CA TYR A 89 -5.41 11.95 -8.73
C TYR A 89 -4.39 12.05 -9.85
N ASN A 90 -4.49 11.13 -10.80
CA ASN A 90 -3.76 11.21 -12.05
C ASN A 90 -4.76 11.51 -13.17
N GLN A 91 -4.68 12.70 -13.75
CA GLN A 91 -5.63 13.15 -14.79
C GLN A 91 -5.66 12.26 -16.04
N LYS A 92 -4.63 11.42 -16.25
CA LYS A 92 -4.63 10.42 -17.32
C LYS A 92 -5.60 9.26 -17.05
N TYR A 93 -5.84 8.95 -15.78
CA TYR A 93 -6.48 7.71 -15.32
C TYR A 93 -7.72 7.96 -14.47
N ASN A 94 -7.81 9.14 -13.85
CA ASN A 94 -8.88 9.52 -12.95
C ASN A 94 -9.52 10.83 -13.40
N THR A 95 -10.82 10.87 -13.22
CA THR A 95 -11.68 12.04 -13.40
C THR A 95 -11.73 12.93 -12.17
N SER A 96 -11.43 12.38 -10.98
CA SER A 96 -11.42 13.11 -9.71
C SER A 96 -10.51 12.41 -8.68
N PRO A 97 -10.02 13.12 -7.63
CA PRO A 97 -9.32 12.47 -6.53
C PRO A 97 -10.23 11.53 -5.76
N GLY A 98 -9.68 10.47 -5.17
CA GLY A 98 -10.38 9.68 -4.15
C GLY A 98 -10.82 10.53 -2.96
N ARG A 99 -11.77 10.01 -2.17
CA ARG A 99 -12.30 10.66 -0.96
C ARG A 99 -11.40 10.44 0.26
N GLY A 100 -10.61 9.37 0.30
CA GLY A 100 -9.71 9.10 1.42
C GLY A 100 -9.35 7.63 1.57
N ILE A 101 -8.46 7.37 2.52
CA ILE A 101 -8.13 6.03 3.03
C ILE A 101 -8.31 6.08 4.54
N SER A 102 -9.09 5.18 5.14
CA SER A 102 -9.25 5.20 6.60
C SER A 102 -9.32 3.82 7.25
N ASN A 103 -8.86 3.73 8.50
CA ASN A 103 -8.90 2.51 9.30
C ASN A 103 -8.23 1.31 8.61
N VAL A 104 -6.91 1.40 8.45
CA VAL A 104 -6.09 0.33 7.87
C VAL A 104 -5.24 -0.30 8.96
N THR A 105 -5.42 -1.59 9.23
CA THR A 105 -4.56 -2.36 10.12
C THR A 105 -3.68 -3.29 9.30
N ILE A 106 -2.37 -3.19 9.51
CA ILE A 106 -1.35 -4.05 8.92
C ILE A 106 -0.67 -4.80 10.05
N ARG A 107 -0.88 -6.11 10.10
CA ARG A 107 -0.40 -6.98 11.17
C ARG A 107 0.45 -8.10 10.63
N ASP A 108 1.59 -8.38 11.26
CA ASP A 108 2.46 -9.50 10.87
C ASP A 108 2.85 -9.44 9.37
N LEU A 109 3.22 -8.25 8.89
CA LEU A 109 3.78 -8.04 7.55
C LEU A 109 5.30 -8.23 7.63
N SER A 110 5.85 -9.12 6.81
CA SER A 110 7.30 -9.29 6.68
C SER A 110 7.78 -9.04 5.26
N TYR A 111 8.90 -8.33 5.11
CA TYR A 111 9.62 -8.19 3.85
C TYR A 111 11.06 -8.70 3.97
N ASN A 112 11.49 -9.52 3.02
CA ASN A 112 12.85 -10.04 2.92
C ASN A 112 13.44 -9.69 1.56
N GLY A 113 14.27 -8.65 1.50
CA GLY A 113 14.88 -8.16 0.27
C GLY A 113 15.70 -6.89 0.44
N ILE A 114 16.27 -6.39 -0.64
CA ILE A 114 17.18 -5.23 -0.64
C ILE A 114 16.68 -4.05 -1.47
N ASN A 115 15.61 -4.23 -2.25
CA ASN A 115 15.11 -3.22 -3.19
C ASN A 115 14.07 -2.26 -2.60
N ALA A 116 13.63 -2.47 -1.35
CA ALA A 116 12.67 -1.60 -0.70
C ALA A 116 13.17 -0.14 -0.55
N ASN A 117 12.37 0.82 -0.98
CA ASN A 117 12.56 2.25 -0.72
C ASN A 117 11.48 2.78 0.25
N THR A 118 11.58 4.06 0.61
CA THR A 118 10.60 4.78 1.42
C THR A 118 9.18 4.58 0.88
N ALA A 119 8.31 4.03 1.74
CA ALA A 119 6.87 3.96 1.51
C ALA A 119 6.28 5.36 1.40
N ILE A 120 5.34 5.56 0.48
CA ILE A 120 4.61 6.82 0.36
C ILE A 120 3.23 6.65 0.98
N MET A 121 2.90 7.53 1.92
CA MET A 121 1.59 7.64 2.55
C MET A 121 1.14 9.11 2.47
N THR A 122 0.29 9.45 1.51
CA THR A 122 -0.16 10.83 1.31
C THR A 122 -1.64 10.93 0.94
N GLY A 123 -2.32 11.89 1.55
CA GLY A 123 -3.63 12.36 1.08
C GLY A 123 -3.50 13.25 -0.16
N CYS A 124 -4.64 13.67 -0.70
CA CYS A 124 -4.71 14.63 -1.81
C CYS A 124 -4.79 16.08 -1.30
N ASN A 125 -5.54 16.31 -0.22
CA ASN A 125 -5.65 17.58 0.50
C ASN A 125 -6.18 17.33 1.93
N GLU A 126 -6.39 18.39 2.71
CA GLU A 126 -6.85 18.34 4.10
C GLU A 126 -8.15 17.55 4.30
N SER A 127 -9.06 17.57 3.32
CA SER A 127 -10.35 16.85 3.37
C SER A 127 -10.32 15.44 2.79
N ARG A 128 -9.19 15.04 2.18
CA ARG A 128 -9.01 13.80 1.42
C ARG A 128 -7.73 13.11 1.88
N GLY A 129 -7.71 12.78 3.16
CA GLY A 129 -6.56 12.30 3.91
C GLY A 129 -6.41 10.79 3.98
N ILE A 130 -5.39 10.39 4.73
CA ILE A 130 -5.17 9.03 5.20
C ILE A 130 -5.27 9.07 6.72
N GLU A 131 -6.17 8.27 7.29
CA GLU A 131 -6.49 8.34 8.72
C GLU A 131 -6.49 6.95 9.36
N PHE A 132 -6.00 6.86 10.60
CA PHE A 132 -6.02 5.63 11.41
C PHE A 132 -5.33 4.44 10.72
N VAL A 133 -4.05 4.62 10.39
CA VAL A 133 -3.19 3.52 9.93
C VAL A 133 -2.41 2.95 11.11
N ARG A 134 -2.51 1.64 11.30
CA ARG A 134 -1.85 0.93 12.38
C ARG A 134 -0.97 -0.18 11.83
N PHE A 135 0.30 -0.18 12.24
CA PHE A 135 1.24 -1.26 11.99
C PHE A 135 1.46 -2.06 13.27
N GLU A 136 1.32 -3.37 13.18
CA GLU A 136 1.55 -4.33 14.26
C GLU A 136 2.55 -5.38 13.75
N ASN A 137 3.70 -5.52 14.42
CA ASN A 137 4.69 -6.52 14.06
C ASN A 137 5.18 -6.47 12.58
N LEU A 138 5.45 -5.27 12.06
CA LEU A 138 6.16 -5.11 10.78
C LEU A 138 7.62 -5.57 10.93
N THR A 139 8.07 -6.47 10.06
CA THR A 139 9.45 -7.00 10.06
C THR A 139 10.11 -6.80 8.71
N ILE A 140 11.31 -6.21 8.68
CA ILE A 140 12.11 -6.01 7.47
C ILE A 140 13.45 -6.73 7.64
N ASN A 141 13.74 -7.74 6.82
CA ASN A 141 14.97 -8.55 6.90
C ASN A 141 15.26 -9.08 8.30
N GLY A 142 14.24 -9.64 8.96
CA GLY A 142 14.33 -10.15 10.34
C GLY A 142 14.35 -9.07 11.43
N LEU A 143 14.39 -7.79 11.09
CA LEU A 143 14.35 -6.67 12.04
C LEU A 143 12.92 -6.17 12.24
N GLN A 144 12.41 -6.29 13.46
CA GLN A 144 11.11 -5.73 13.83
C GLN A 144 11.17 -4.20 13.86
N ILE A 145 10.27 -3.56 13.13
CA ILE A 145 10.15 -2.10 13.04
C ILE A 145 9.30 -1.57 14.19
N LYS A 146 9.81 -0.55 14.88
CA LYS A 146 9.16 0.10 16.03
C LYS A 146 9.32 1.61 15.94
N ASP A 147 8.35 2.33 16.50
CA ASP A 147 8.34 3.79 16.65
C ASP A 147 9.52 4.32 17.50
N THR A 148 9.97 3.51 18.46
CA THR A 148 11.12 3.79 19.34
C THR A 148 12.48 3.61 18.67
N MET A 149 12.54 3.17 17.41
CA MET A 149 13.82 3.02 16.71
C MET A 149 14.44 4.39 16.41
N LYS A 150 15.76 4.49 16.58
CA LYS A 150 16.50 5.68 16.13
C LYS A 150 16.32 5.83 14.63
N LYS A 151 15.90 7.02 14.18
CA LYS A 151 15.94 7.37 12.75
C LYS A 151 17.34 7.09 12.24
N ARG A 152 17.42 6.32 11.16
CA ARG A 152 18.68 6.14 10.44
C ARG A 152 19.15 7.53 9.99
N SER A 153 20.35 7.93 10.39
CA SER A 153 21.01 9.08 9.79
C SER A 153 21.14 8.78 8.30
N ILE A 154 20.52 9.61 7.45
CA ILE A 154 20.71 9.53 6.01
C ILE A 154 22.14 9.97 5.77
N GLY A 155 23.05 9.02 5.62
CA GLY A 155 24.37 9.30 5.09
C GLY A 155 24.19 9.86 3.69
N VAL A 156 24.50 11.14 3.50
CA VAL A 156 24.61 11.72 2.17
C VAL A 156 25.73 10.94 1.49
N ALA A 157 25.36 10.06 0.55
CA ALA A 157 26.32 9.49 -0.38
C ALA A 157 26.95 10.67 -1.13
N ARG A 158 28.26 10.83 -0.94
CA ARG A 158 29.09 11.76 -1.72
C ARG A 158 29.28 11.22 -3.12
#